data_AF-A0A9D9VHP6-F1
#
_entry.id   AF-A0A9D9VHP6-F1
#
_cell.length_a   1.000
_cell.length_b   1.000
_cell.length_c   1.000
_cell.angle_alpha   90.00
_cell.angle_beta   90.00
_cell.angle_gamma   90.00
#
_symmetry.space_group_name_H-M   'P 1'
#
loop_
_entity.id
_entity.type
_entity.pdbx_description
1 polymer ?
#
loop_
_entity_poly.entity_id
_entity_poly.type
_entity_poly.pdbx_seq_one_letter_code
_entity_poly.pdbx_strand_id
1 'polypeptide(L)' 'MPWESTVCISQRWFFHTTDTVYKSIDELAELYHIATRNDNILILNCPPNREGKIRDKDVKTLMQLKERIVPSPHTITDAE' A
#
# COMPACT_ATOMS: atom_id res chain seq x y z
N MET A 1 0.29 -10.20 20.71
CA MET A 1 0.74 -10.98 19.53
C MET A 1 0.78 -10.02 18.37
N PRO A 2 1.90 -9.91 17.63
CA PRO A 2 1.97 -9.05 16.45
C PRO A 2 1.05 -9.59 15.36
N TRP A 3 0.35 -8.70 14.66
CA TRP A 3 -0.54 -9.02 13.57
C TRP A 3 0.02 -8.50 12.24
N GLU A 4 -0.28 -9.24 11.19
CA GLU A 4 0.03 -8.86 9.81
C GLU A 4 -1.25 -8.86 8.98
N SER A 5 -1.44 -7.80 8.20
CA SER A 5 -2.50 -7.69 7.21
C SER A 5 -1.90 -7.70 5.82
N THR A 6 -2.28 -8.67 4.99
CA THR A 6 -1.85 -8.77 3.59
C THR A 6 -3.00 -8.37 2.67
N VAL A 7 -2.82 -7.35 1.84
CA VAL A 7 -3.86 -6.86 0.92
C VAL A 7 -3.30 -6.59 -0.47
N CYS A 8 -4.13 -6.77 -1.50
CA CYS A 8 -3.79 -6.37 -2.87
C CYS A 8 -4.10 -4.89 -3.11
N ILE A 9 -3.23 -4.18 -3.85
CA ILE A 9 -3.53 -2.82 -4.31
C ILE A 9 -4.60 -2.78 -5.41
N SER A 10 -4.73 -3.88 -6.14
CA SER A 10 -5.80 -4.16 -7.10
C SER A 10 -6.72 -5.29 -6.60
N GLN A 11 -7.56 -5.86 -7.47
CA GLN A 11 -8.51 -6.89 -7.06
C GLN A 11 -7.92 -8.31 -7.05
N ARG A 12 -6.66 -8.49 -7.47
CA ARG A 12 -6.07 -9.82 -7.64
C ARG A 12 -4.67 -9.94 -7.05
N TRP A 13 -4.39 -11.13 -6.54
CA TRP A 13 -3.07 -11.52 -6.02
C TRP A 13 -2.03 -11.71 -7.13
N PHE A 14 -2.46 -12.31 -8.23
CA PHE A 14 -1.60 -12.60 -9.38
C PHE A 14 -1.93 -11.70 -10.56
N PHE A 15 -0.94 -11.47 -11.41
CA PHE A 15 -1.09 -10.62 -12.58
C PHE A 15 -2.19 -11.16 -13.50
N HIS A 16 -3.08 -10.27 -13.88
CA HIS A 16 -4.16 -10.56 -14.81
C HIS A 16 -4.46 -9.35 -15.69
N THR A 17 -4.63 -9.57 -16.98
CA THR A 17 -4.80 -8.50 -17.97
C THR A 17 -6.10 -7.71 -17.80
N THR A 18 -7.12 -8.30 -17.17
CA THR A 18 -8.39 -7.60 -16.88
C THR A 18 -8.44 -6.98 -15.48
N ASP A 19 -7.39 -7.12 -14.67
CA ASP A 19 -7.29 -6.50 -13.36
C ASP A 19 -6.89 -5.02 -13.47
N THR A 20 -7.90 -4.18 -13.70
CA THR A 20 -7.75 -2.74 -13.96
C THR A 20 -8.29 -1.86 -12.85
N VAL A 21 -8.98 -2.47 -11.87
CA VAL A 21 -9.62 -1.81 -10.72
C VAL A 21 -8.69 -1.83 -9.51
N TYR A 22 -8.48 -0.64 -8.93
CA TYR A 22 -7.51 -0.41 -7.87
C TYR A 22 -8.22 0.23 -6.69
N LYS A 23 -7.70 -0.03 -5.49
CA LYS A 23 -8.08 0.75 -4.30
C LYS A 23 -7.71 2.21 -4.52
N SER A 24 -8.51 3.11 -3.96
CA SER A 24 -8.19 4.54 -4.00
C SER A 24 -6.99 4.84 -3.10
N ILE A 25 -6.34 6.00 -3.31
CA ILE A 25 -5.25 6.43 -2.44
C ILE A 25 -5.74 6.67 -1.01
N ASP A 26 -6.95 7.20 -0.84
CA ASP A 26 -7.55 7.42 0.48
C ASP A 26 -7.83 6.09 1.20
N GLU A 27 -8.36 5.08 0.48
CA GLU A 27 -8.57 3.74 1.03
C GLU A 27 -7.25 3.08 1.45
N LEU A 28 -6.20 3.20 0.63
CA LEU A 28 -4.88 2.65 0.95
C LEU A 28 -4.23 3.37 2.14
N ALA A 29 -4.40 4.69 2.27
CA ALA A 29 -3.91 5.45 3.41
C ALA A 29 -4.65 5.09 4.70
N GLU A 30 -5.98 4.93 4.62
CA GLU A 30 -6.78 4.44 5.75
C GLU A 30 -6.34 3.02 6.16
N LEU A 31 -6.15 2.11 5.20
CA LEU A 31 -5.65 0.77 5.46
C LEU A 31 -4.27 0.78 6.13
N TYR A 32 -3.36 1.64 5.69
CA TYR A 32 -2.07 1.85 6.35
C TYR A 32 -2.27 2.23 7.83
N HIS A 33 -3.04 3.28 8.10
CA HIS A 33 -3.29 3.76 9.47
C HIS A 33 -4.06 2.79 10.36
N ILE A 34 -4.79 1.83 9.81
CA ILE A 34 -5.48 0.79 10.59
C ILE A 34 -4.55 -0.39 10.82
N ALA A 35 -3.94 -0.91 9.75
CA ALA A 35 -3.15 -2.14 9.79
C ALA A 35 -1.81 -1.98 10.51
N THR A 36 -1.25 -0.76 10.59
CA THR A 36 0.02 -0.52 11.31
C THR A 36 -0.17 0.01 12.73
N ARG A 37 -1.42 0.05 13.27
CA ARG A 37 -1.64 0.40 14.68
C ARG A 37 -0.98 -0.61 15.60
N ASN A 38 -0.45 -0.13 16.73
CA ASN A 38 0.20 -0.96 17.75
C ASN A 38 1.35 -1.81 17.18
N ASP A 39 2.17 -1.20 16.31
CA ASP A 39 3.33 -1.83 15.67
C ASP A 39 3.03 -3.09 14.84
N ASN A 40 1.82 -3.17 14.29
CA ASN A 40 1.42 -4.23 13.37
C ASN A 40 1.93 -3.96 11.94
N ILE A 41 1.88 -4.99 11.09
CA ILE A 41 2.47 -4.97 9.76
C ILE A 41 1.39 -4.94 8.68
N LEU A 42 1.59 -4.10 7.66
CA LEU A 42 0.83 -4.11 6.41
C LEU A 42 1.72 -4.58 5.26
N ILE A 43 1.28 -5.59 4.51
CA ILE A 43 1.89 -6.01 3.24
C ILE A 43 0.94 -5.66 2.09
N LEU A 44 1.44 -4.84 1.16
CA LEU A 44 0.75 -4.50 -0.08
C LEU A 44 1.27 -5.35 -1.25
N ASN A 45 0.41 -6.21 -1.80
CA ASN A 45 0.76 -7.07 -2.93
C ASN A 45 0.62 -6.33 -4.27
N CYS A 46 1.70 -6.36 -5.07
CA CYS A 46 1.79 -5.81 -6.41
C CYS A 46 2.37 -6.89 -7.36
N PRO A 47 1.53 -7.59 -8.13
CA PRO A 47 2.02 -8.71 -8.92
C PRO A 47 2.84 -8.25 -10.14
N PRO A 48 4.02 -8.86 -10.40
CA PRO A 48 4.76 -8.59 -11.63
C PRO A 48 4.01 -9.13 -12.85
N ASN A 49 4.14 -8.45 -13.98
CA ASN A 49 3.63 -8.89 -15.27
C ASN A 49 4.44 -10.06 -15.85
N ARG A 50 4.08 -10.52 -17.06
CA ARG A 50 4.72 -11.66 -17.72
C ARG A 50 6.19 -11.42 -18.08
N GLU A 51 6.60 -10.16 -18.12
CA GLU A 51 7.96 -9.70 -18.35
C GLU A 51 8.75 -9.55 -17.03
N GLY A 52 8.16 -9.89 -15.88
CA GLY A 52 8.79 -9.77 -14.57
C GLY A 52 8.83 -8.35 -14.01
N LYS A 53 8.07 -7.41 -14.59
CA LYS A 53 8.02 -6.00 -14.18
C LYS A 53 6.77 -5.68 -13.38
N ILE A 54 6.88 -4.81 -12.38
CA ILE A 54 5.72 -4.21 -11.72
C ILE A 54 5.03 -3.27 -12.72
N ARG A 55 3.69 -3.23 -12.74
CA ARG A 55 2.93 -2.40 -13.68
C ARG A 55 3.16 -0.92 -13.36
N ASP A 56 3.27 -0.06 -14.37
CA ASP A 56 3.47 1.39 -14.15
C ASP A 56 2.40 2.02 -13.26
N LYS A 57 1.15 1.52 -13.36
CA LYS A 57 0.04 1.94 -12.50
C LYS A 57 0.26 1.55 -11.03
N ASP A 58 0.76 0.35 -10.75
CA ASP A 58 1.12 -0.09 -9.39
C ASP A 58 2.18 0.84 -8.80
N VAL A 59 3.25 1.12 -9.55
CA VAL A 59 4.34 2.04 -9.14
C VAL A 59 3.78 3.43 -8.84
N LYS A 60 2.95 3.98 -9.73
CA LYS A 60 2.34 5.30 -9.54
C LYS A 60 1.48 5.34 -8.28
N THR A 61 0.65 4.33 -8.05
CA THR A 61 -0.20 4.21 -6.86
C THR A 61 0.65 4.17 -5.58
N LEU A 62 1.73 3.38 -5.55
CA LEU A 62 2.64 3.31 -4.41
C LEU A 62 3.34 4.65 -4.12
N MET A 63 3.78 5.36 -5.16
CA MET A 63 4.41 6.68 -5.00
C MET A 63 3.42 7.72 -4.46
N GLN A 64 2.18 7.73 -4.94
CA GLN A 64 1.12 8.58 -4.40
C GLN A 64 0.78 8.23 -2.95
N LEU A 65 0.74 6.94 -2.61
CA LEU A 65 0.53 6.51 -1.23
C LEU A 65 1.66 7.00 -0.32
N LYS A 66 2.92 6.89 -0.74
CA LYS A 66 4.07 7.44 0.00
C LYS A 66 3.87 8.93 0.30
N GLU A 67 3.54 9.74 -0.70
CA GLU A 67 3.29 11.18 -0.51
C GLU A 67 2.15 11.45 0.49
N ARG A 68 1.14 10.55 0.53
CA ARG A 68 -0.04 10.68 1.38
C ARG A 68 0.20 10.29 2.85
N ILE A 69 1.10 9.33 3.12
CA ILE A 69 1.33 8.78 4.47
C ILE A 69 2.59 9.35 5.16
N VAL A 70 3.52 9.94 4.40
CA VAL A 70 4.68 10.61 4.99
C VAL A 70 4.21 11.92 5.64
N PRO A 71 4.38 12.12 6.95
CA PRO A 71 4.06 13.39 7.56
C PRO A 71 4.97 14.49 7.00
N SER A 72 4.44 15.71 6.91
CA SER A 72 5.27 16.91 6.68
C SER A 72 6.45 16.89 7.68
N PRO A 73 7.66 17.33 7.29
CA PRO A 73 8.87 17.24 8.12
C PRO A 73 8.83 17.95 9.49
N HIS A 74 7.67 18.44 9.94
CA HIS A 74 7.46 19.17 11.19
C HIS A 74 6.65 18.40 12.25
N THR A 75 6.35 17.11 12.05
CA THR A 75 5.64 16.32 13.08
C THR A 75 6.49 15.16 13.57
N ILE A 76 7.64 15.47 14.15
CA ILE A 76 8.22 14.62 15.20
C ILE A 76 7.60 15.16 16.50
N THR A 77 6.44 14.64 16.89
CA THR A 77 6.09 14.68 18.30
C THR A 77 6.84 13.53 18.95
N ASP A 78 7.88 13.89 19.70
CA ASP A 78 8.49 13.00 20.68
C ASP A 78 7.36 12.44 21.54
N ALA A 79 7.12 11.14 21.42
CA ALA A 79 6.25 10.40 22.31
C ALA A 79 7.13 9.35 22.99
N GLU A 80 7.56 9.74 24.20
CA GLU A 80 7.97 8.96 25.38
C GLU A 80 8.79 7.67 25.19
#